data_AF-A0A3G8XHX9-F1
#
_entry.id   AF-A0A3G8XHX9-F1
#
_cell.length_a   1.000
_cell.length_b   1.000
_cell.length_c   1.000
_cell.angle_alpha   90.00
_cell.angle_beta   90.00
_cell.angle_gamma   90.00
#
_symmetry.space_group_name_H-M   'P 1'
#
loop_
_entity.id
_entity.type
_entity.pdbx_description
1 polymer ?
#
loop_
_entity_poly.entity_id
_entity_poly.type
_entity_poly.pdbx_seq_one_letter_code
_entity_poly.pdbx_strand_id
1 'polypeptide(L)'
;METIDLIKELKQNILHIDSTESLDDLKESEFYEFEIMDAVFQYCLKNKYSTEGFPEKYQDLLDSEDEDFQDFLDFSVKSYYVYKVSLQQNDVFKMVKLYCNDSEVVYSDQDCRNDILVAIKILEQEGVTLVFNPDLFVNIPLFRPKLPG
;
A
#
# COMPACT_ATOMS: atom_id res chain seq x y z
N MET A 1 14.09 -12.66 3.40
CA MET A 1 14.57 -11.44 2.76
C MET A 1 14.16 -10.26 3.64
N GLU A 2 15.04 -9.30 3.88
CA GLU A 2 14.66 -8.07 4.59
C GLU A 2 13.78 -7.21 3.67
N THR A 3 12.77 -6.51 4.21
CA THR A 3 11.81 -5.70 3.42
C THR A 3 12.52 -4.72 2.48
N ILE A 4 13.64 -4.15 2.90
CA ILE A 4 14.45 -3.24 2.08
C ILE A 4 15.03 -3.92 0.84
N ASP A 5 15.47 -5.18 0.94
CA ASP A 5 16.05 -5.89 -0.20
C ASP A 5 14.96 -6.28 -1.21
N LEU A 6 13.77 -6.65 -0.72
CA LEU A 6 12.60 -6.87 -1.57
C LEU A 6 12.21 -5.60 -2.34
N ILE A 7 12.17 -4.45 -1.66
CA ILE A 7 11.86 -3.17 -2.33
C ILE A 7 12.88 -2.89 -3.45
N LYS A 8 14.17 -3.13 -3.22
CA LYS A 8 15.19 -2.93 -4.26
C LYS A 8 14.98 -3.86 -5.44
N GLU A 9 14.70 -5.13 -5.19
CA GLU A 9 14.47 -6.13 -6.24
C GLU A 9 13.26 -5.75 -7.10
N LEU A 10 12.11 -5.46 -6.48
CA LEU A 10 10.88 -5.09 -7.18
C LEU A 10 11.04 -3.77 -7.95
N LYS A 11 11.73 -2.78 -7.37
CA LYS A 11 12.08 -1.54 -8.10
C LYS A 11 12.95 -1.80 -9.31
N GLN A 12 13.94 -2.69 -9.21
CA GLN A 12 14.72 -3.07 -10.37
C GLN A 12 13.82 -3.71 -11.42
N ASN A 13 12.92 -4.61 -11.05
CA ASN A 13 12.00 -5.22 -12.01
C ASN A 13 11.15 -4.16 -12.74
N ILE A 14 10.61 -3.17 -12.01
CA ILE A 14 9.88 -2.04 -12.63
C ILE A 14 10.75 -1.29 -13.66
N LEU A 15 12.02 -0.99 -13.34
CA LEU A 15 12.94 -0.32 -14.26
C LEU A 15 13.30 -1.14 -15.50
N HIS A 16 13.15 -2.47 -15.45
CA HIS A 16 13.42 -3.38 -16.57
C HIS A 16 12.19 -3.61 -17.45
N ILE A 17 11.01 -3.11 -17.07
CA ILE A 17 9.83 -3.12 -17.94
C ILE A 17 10.09 -2.10 -19.05
N ASP A 18 10.30 -2.60 -20.27
CA ASP A 18 10.53 -1.77 -21.45
C ASP A 18 9.37 -0.78 -21.61
N SER A 19 9.68 0.46 -21.99
CA SER A 19 8.71 1.57 -22.13
C SER A 19 7.81 1.40 -23.36
N THR A 20 7.35 0.19 -23.68
CA THR A 20 6.48 -0.11 -24.82
C THR A 20 5.01 0.24 -24.57
N GLU A 21 4.67 0.81 -23.41
CA GLU A 21 3.32 1.29 -23.04
C GLU A 21 2.20 0.26 -23.36
N SER A 22 2.51 -1.04 -23.32
CA SER A 22 1.46 -2.04 -23.45
C SER A 22 0.64 -2.10 -22.16
N LEU A 23 -0.62 -2.49 -22.28
CA LEU A 23 -1.50 -2.66 -21.12
C LEU A 23 -1.00 -3.78 -20.18
N ASP A 24 -0.20 -4.72 -20.69
CA ASP A 24 0.39 -5.78 -19.88
C ASP A 24 1.60 -5.25 -19.08
N ASP A 25 2.44 -4.40 -19.71
CA ASP A 25 3.57 -3.73 -19.04
C ASP A 25 3.10 -2.84 -17.88
N LEU A 26 2.00 -2.09 -18.09
CA LEU A 26 1.42 -1.23 -17.05
C LEU A 26 0.95 -2.06 -15.84
N LYS A 27 0.24 -3.17 -16.09
CA LYS A 27 -0.24 -4.05 -15.03
C LYS A 27 0.89 -4.70 -14.25
N GLU A 28 1.97 -5.07 -14.93
CA GLU A 28 3.14 -5.65 -14.28
C GLU A 28 3.84 -4.63 -13.37
N SER A 29 3.97 -3.38 -13.82
CA SER A 29 4.48 -2.29 -12.97
C SER A 29 3.58 -2.05 -11.75
N GLU A 30 2.26 -1.91 -11.96
CA GLU A 30 1.29 -1.72 -10.86
C GLU A 30 1.31 -2.89 -9.86
N PHE A 31 1.51 -4.11 -10.35
CA PHE A 31 1.65 -5.30 -9.51
C PHE A 31 2.88 -5.20 -8.61
N TYR A 32 4.04 -4.81 -9.14
CA TYR A 32 5.24 -4.63 -8.32
C TYR A 32 5.11 -3.47 -7.33
N GLU A 33 4.43 -2.38 -7.69
CA GLU A 33 4.14 -1.30 -6.74
C GLU A 33 3.24 -1.78 -5.60
N PHE A 34 2.23 -2.59 -5.93
CA PHE A 34 1.38 -3.23 -4.93
C PHE A 34 2.20 -4.13 -3.99
N GLU A 35 3.07 -4.99 -4.53
CA GLU A 35 3.92 -5.86 -3.71
C GLU A 35 4.88 -5.07 -2.81
N ILE A 36 5.46 -3.97 -3.30
CA ILE A 36 6.29 -3.08 -2.48
C ILE A 36 5.47 -2.51 -1.32
N MET A 37 4.29 -1.95 -1.60
CA MET A 37 3.48 -1.32 -0.58
C MET A 37 2.94 -2.32 0.44
N ASP A 38 2.51 -3.49 -0.02
CA ASP A 38 2.07 -4.58 0.86
C ASP A 38 3.23 -5.05 1.76
N ALA A 39 4.45 -5.19 1.24
CA ALA A 39 5.59 -5.57 2.05
C ALA A 39 5.91 -4.55 3.17
N VAL A 40 5.77 -3.25 2.90
CA VAL A 40 5.94 -2.20 3.91
C VAL A 40 4.77 -2.21 4.90
N PHE A 41 3.55 -2.42 4.43
CA PHE A 41 2.36 -2.57 5.27
C PHE A 41 2.52 -3.73 6.26
N GLN A 42 2.88 -4.93 5.78
CA GLN A 42 3.13 -6.11 6.60
C GLN A 42 4.29 -5.89 7.59
N TYR A 43 5.34 -5.18 7.17
CA TYR A 43 6.40 -4.77 8.08
C TYR A 43 5.88 -3.91 9.23
N CYS A 44 5.01 -2.93 8.95
CA CYS A 44 4.40 -2.09 9.97
C CYS A 44 3.52 -2.90 10.93
N LEU A 45 2.71 -3.84 10.42
CA LEU A 45 1.89 -4.74 11.26
C LEU A 45 2.76 -5.59 12.18
N LYS A 46 3.83 -6.21 11.65
CA LYS A 46 4.75 -7.05 12.42
C LYS A 46 5.44 -6.27 13.55
N ASN A 47 5.77 -5.00 13.32
CA ASN A 47 6.37 -4.12 14.32
C ASN A 47 5.35 -3.43 15.24
N LYS A 48 4.05 -3.73 15.07
CA LYS A 48 2.95 -3.16 15.87
C LYS A 48 2.93 -1.63 15.83
N TYR A 49 3.29 -1.06 14.69
CA TYR A 49 3.11 0.37 14.48
C TYR A 49 1.62 0.66 14.33
N SER A 50 1.21 1.84 14.79
CA SER A 50 -0.19 2.24 14.75
C SER A 50 -0.33 3.73 14.48
N THR A 51 -1.44 4.07 13.83
CA THR A 51 -1.84 5.45 13.59
C THR A 51 -3.37 5.51 13.60
N GLU A 52 -3.95 6.51 14.26
CA GLU A 52 -5.41 6.72 14.33
C GLU A 52 -6.22 5.52 14.89
N GLY A 53 -5.52 4.63 15.62
CA GLY A 53 -6.07 3.39 16.18
C GLY A 53 -6.13 2.22 15.19
N PHE A 54 -5.59 2.36 13.99
CA PHE A 54 -5.34 1.25 13.07
C PHE A 54 -3.88 0.76 13.26
N PRO A 55 -3.61 -0.56 13.20
CA PRO A 55 -4.55 -1.67 12.98
C PRO A 55 -5.30 -2.12 14.25
N GLU A 56 -4.90 -1.64 15.43
CA GLU A 56 -5.30 -2.17 16.74
C GLU A 56 -6.83 -2.37 16.93
N LYS A 57 -7.65 -1.44 16.42
CA LYS A 57 -9.12 -1.53 16.50
C LYS A 57 -9.72 -2.69 15.71
N TYR A 58 -8.99 -3.25 14.75
CA TYR A 58 -9.45 -4.28 13.82
C TYR A 58 -8.60 -5.56 13.90
N GLN A 59 -7.86 -5.75 15.00
CA GLN A 59 -6.98 -6.92 15.15
C GLN A 59 -7.74 -8.24 14.98
N ASP A 60 -8.96 -8.34 15.52
CA ASP A 60 -9.78 -9.55 15.36
C ASP A 60 -10.16 -9.83 13.89
N LEU A 61 -10.38 -8.78 13.08
CA LEU A 61 -10.68 -8.90 11.64
C LEU A 61 -9.44 -9.28 10.83
N LEU A 62 -8.26 -8.77 11.23
CA LEU A 62 -6.98 -9.17 10.64
C LEU A 62 -6.68 -10.65 10.94
N ASP A 63 -6.83 -11.07 12.20
CA ASP A 63 -6.49 -12.42 12.64
C ASP A 63 -7.44 -13.48 12.08
N SER A 64 -8.69 -13.09 11.80
CA SER A 64 -9.69 -13.97 11.18
C SER A 64 -9.68 -13.95 9.65
N GLU A 65 -8.86 -13.10 9.03
CA GLU A 65 -8.84 -12.88 7.58
C GLU A 65 -10.25 -12.60 7.02
N ASP A 66 -11.01 -11.72 7.68
CA ASP A 66 -12.36 -11.36 7.28
C ASP A 66 -12.41 -10.83 5.84
N GLU A 67 -13.25 -11.42 4.98
CA GLU A 67 -13.29 -11.16 3.53
C GLU A 67 -13.58 -9.69 3.21
N ASP A 68 -14.63 -9.11 3.83
CA ASP A 68 -15.01 -7.71 3.62
C ASP A 68 -13.91 -6.76 4.12
N PHE A 69 -13.23 -7.12 5.21
CA PHE A 69 -12.11 -6.35 5.71
C PHE A 69 -10.88 -6.46 4.81
N GLN A 70 -10.60 -7.63 4.22
CA GLN A 70 -9.52 -7.77 3.22
C GLN A 70 -9.80 -6.95 1.98
N ASP A 71 -11.05 -6.89 1.52
CA ASP A 71 -11.47 -6.03 0.41
C ASP A 71 -11.33 -4.54 0.74
N PHE A 72 -11.58 -4.16 2.00
CA PHE A 72 -11.28 -2.81 2.49
C PHE A 72 -9.78 -2.48 2.51
N LEU A 73 -8.91 -3.46 2.75
CA LEU A 73 -7.44 -3.28 2.75
C LEU A 73 -6.87 -3.28 1.32
N ASP A 74 -7.45 -2.44 0.45
CA ASP A 74 -6.95 -2.23 -0.89
C ASP A 74 -5.60 -1.48 -0.91
N PHE A 75 -5.05 -1.29 -2.10
CA PHE A 75 -3.78 -0.56 -2.29
C PHE A 75 -3.82 0.85 -1.68
N SER A 76 -4.95 1.55 -1.82
CA SER A 76 -5.11 2.93 -1.36
C SER A 76 -5.11 3.02 0.16
N VAL A 77 -5.86 2.15 0.84
CA VAL A 77 -5.92 2.08 2.31
C VAL A 77 -4.57 1.66 2.88
N LYS A 78 -3.90 0.66 2.28
CA LYS A 78 -2.55 0.24 2.68
C LYS A 78 -1.54 1.37 2.51
N SER A 79 -1.55 2.05 1.36
CA SER A 79 -0.68 3.21 1.07
C SER A 79 -0.91 4.34 2.08
N TYR A 80 -2.18 4.66 2.34
CA TYR A 80 -2.57 5.70 3.28
C TYR A 80 -2.04 5.44 4.69
N TYR A 81 -2.21 4.20 5.18
CA TYR A 81 -1.66 3.77 6.45
C TYR A 81 -0.12 3.87 6.47
N VAL A 82 0.55 3.29 5.47
CA VAL A 82 2.02 3.28 5.39
C VAL A 82 2.58 4.71 5.36
N TYR A 83 1.98 5.60 4.57
CA TYR A 83 2.40 7.01 4.52
C TYR A 83 2.26 7.70 5.87
N LYS A 84 1.14 7.52 6.57
CA LYS A 84 0.97 8.10 7.92
C LYS A 84 1.98 7.55 8.91
N VAL A 85 2.22 6.24 8.91
CA VAL A 85 3.23 5.61 9.78
C VAL A 85 4.64 6.08 9.41
N SER A 86 4.95 6.27 8.13
CA SER A 86 6.27 6.73 7.67
C SER A 86 6.62 8.15 8.15
N LEU A 87 5.61 8.98 8.43
CA LEU A 87 5.83 10.30 9.05
C LEU A 87 6.16 10.21 10.54
N GLN A 88 5.87 9.07 11.19
CA GLN A 88 6.06 8.83 12.62
C GLN A 88 7.27 7.94 12.90
N GLN A 89 7.57 6.98 12.02
CA GLN A 89 8.57 5.93 12.20
C GLN A 89 9.68 6.04 11.15
N ASN A 90 10.92 6.21 11.60
CA ASN A 90 12.06 6.53 10.73
C ASN A 90 12.53 5.34 9.86
N ASP A 91 12.35 4.11 10.34
CA ASP A 91 12.60 2.90 9.58
C ASP A 91 11.61 2.76 8.40
N VAL A 92 10.31 2.98 8.64
CA VAL A 92 9.28 3.00 7.60
C VAL A 92 9.51 4.14 6.63
N PHE A 93 9.89 5.33 7.11
CA PHE A 93 10.29 6.45 6.26
C PHE A 93 11.40 6.07 5.27
N LYS A 94 12.44 5.35 5.72
CA LYS A 94 13.53 4.91 4.83
C LYS A 94 13.06 3.94 3.75
N MET A 95 12.10 3.06 4.08
CA MET A 95 11.49 2.15 3.11
C MET A 95 10.66 2.90 2.07
N VAL A 96 9.80 3.83 2.51
CA VAL A 96 9.00 4.67 1.61
C VAL A 96 9.89 5.56 0.75
N LYS A 97 10.93 6.17 1.33
CA LYS A 97 11.90 6.97 0.57
C LYS A 97 12.61 6.15 -0.49
N LEU A 98 12.99 4.91 -0.18
CA LEU A 98 13.60 4.00 -1.14
C LEU A 98 12.63 3.65 -2.28
N TYR A 99 11.34 3.45 -1.95
CA TYR A 99 10.28 3.27 -2.94
C TYR A 99 10.15 4.51 -3.85
N CYS A 100 9.99 5.71 -3.29
CA CYS A 100 9.75 6.93 -4.05
C CYS A 100 10.97 7.46 -4.82
N ASN A 101 12.20 7.14 -4.41
CA ASN A 101 13.38 7.75 -5.00
C ASN A 101 14.05 6.86 -6.05
N ASP A 102 14.27 7.40 -7.24
CA ASP A 102 15.19 6.80 -8.21
C ASP A 102 16.64 6.97 -7.75
N SER A 103 17.46 5.95 -7.99
CA SER A 103 18.85 5.91 -7.55
C SER A 103 19.72 7.06 -8.09
N GLU A 104 19.24 7.77 -9.11
CA GLU A 104 19.98 8.82 -9.81
C GLU A 104 19.71 10.24 -9.29
N VAL A 105 18.69 10.44 -8.43
CA VAL A 105 18.29 11.76 -7.95
C VAL A 105 18.61 11.91 -6.46
N VAL A 106 19.29 13.02 -6.11
CA VAL A 106 19.49 13.43 -4.71
C VAL A 106 18.17 13.99 -4.19
N TYR A 107 17.31 13.08 -3.73
CA TYR A 107 16.02 13.41 -3.15
C TYR A 107 16.15 13.59 -1.64
N SER A 108 15.90 14.81 -1.17
CA SER A 108 16.11 15.14 0.23
C SER A 108 15.06 14.48 1.13
N ASP A 109 15.38 14.30 2.41
CA ASP A 109 14.39 13.79 3.37
C ASP A 109 13.19 14.72 3.50
N GLN A 110 13.40 16.03 3.37
CA GLN A 110 12.32 17.01 3.47
C GLN A 110 11.40 16.97 2.25
N ASP A 111 11.96 16.83 1.04
CA ASP A 111 11.15 16.72 -0.18
C ASP A 111 10.32 15.44 -0.15
N CYS A 112 10.92 14.32 0.26
CA CYS A 112 10.18 13.06 0.45
C CYS A 112 9.03 13.21 1.46
N ARG A 113 9.26 13.88 2.60
CA ARG A 113 8.18 14.14 3.57
C ARG A 113 7.09 15.04 3.00
N ASN A 114 7.45 16.04 2.21
CA ASN A 114 6.47 16.91 1.56
C ASN A 114 5.61 16.13 0.57
N ASP A 115 6.21 15.26 -0.23
CA ASP A 115 5.49 14.46 -1.22
C ASP A 115 4.60 13.39 -0.55
N ILE A 116 5.06 12.78 0.54
CA ILE A 116 4.22 11.92 1.39
C ILE A 116 3.00 12.69 1.92
N LEU A 117 3.18 13.92 2.40
CA LEU A 117 2.08 14.77 2.86
C LEU A 117 1.11 15.14 1.74
N VAL A 118 1.60 15.32 0.50
CA VAL A 118 0.76 15.54 -0.68
C VAL A 118 -0.04 14.28 -1.02
N ALA A 119 0.60 13.11 -1.03
CA ALA A 119 -0.06 11.83 -1.29
C ALA A 119 -1.17 11.54 -0.27
N ILE A 120 -0.92 11.76 1.02
CA ILE A 120 -1.94 11.65 2.08
C ILE A 120 -3.14 12.55 1.77
N LYS A 121 -2.91 13.81 1.37
CA LYS A 121 -4.00 14.74 1.05
C LYS A 121 -4.80 14.32 -0.19
N ILE A 122 -4.16 13.76 -1.21
CA ILE A 122 -4.85 13.25 -2.40
C ILE A 122 -5.76 12.08 -2.00
N LEU A 123 -5.25 11.12 -1.24
CA LEU A 123 -6.02 9.99 -0.73
C LEU A 123 -7.21 10.44 0.14
N GLU A 124 -7.00 11.44 1.01
CA GLU A 124 -8.10 12.04 1.80
C GLU A 124 -9.17 12.70 0.92
N GLN A 125 -8.78 13.35 -0.19
CA GLN A 125 -9.72 13.94 -1.16
C GLN A 125 -10.50 12.89 -1.95
N GLU A 126 -9.90 11.73 -2.19
CA GLU A 126 -10.53 10.56 -2.81
C GLU A 126 -11.42 9.77 -1.83
N GLY A 127 -11.42 10.14 -0.55
CA GLY A 127 -12.26 9.54 0.49
C GLY A 127 -11.63 8.32 1.17
N VAL A 128 -10.33 8.07 0.96
CA VAL A 128 -9.59 6.99 1.59
C VAL A 128 -9.46 7.25 3.09
N THR A 129 -9.74 6.23 3.90
CA THR A 129 -9.73 6.32 5.37
C THR A 129 -9.31 4.99 5.99
N LEU A 130 -8.87 5.03 7.25
CA LEU A 130 -8.57 3.84 8.06
C LEU A 130 -9.78 3.37 8.88
N VAL A 131 -10.97 3.87 8.56
CA VAL A 131 -12.23 3.50 9.21
C VAL A 131 -12.97 2.49 8.35
N PHE A 132 -13.03 1.25 8.82
CA PHE A 132 -13.81 0.20 8.15
C PHE A 132 -15.30 0.42 8.41
N ASN A 133 -16.09 0.45 7.34
CA ASN A 133 -17.54 0.53 7.40
C ASN A 133 -18.16 -0.73 6.76
N PRO A 134 -18.60 -1.73 7.56
CA PRO A 134 -19.12 -2.98 7.03
C PRO A 134 -20.39 -2.81 6.21
N ASP A 135 -21.19 -1.75 6.45
CA ASP A 135 -22.43 -1.51 5.72
C ASP A 135 -22.22 -1.26 4.22
N LEU A 136 -21.00 -0.90 3.81
CA LEU A 136 -20.63 -0.72 2.39
C LEU A 136 -20.47 -2.05 1.65
N PHE A 137 -20.24 -3.15 2.38
CA PHE A 137 -19.94 -4.48 1.82
C PHE A 137 -21.14 -5.43 1.87
N VAL A 138 -22.05 -5.25 2.85
CA VAL A 138 -23.25 -6.08 3.06
C VAL A 138 -24.24 -6.11 1.86
N ASN A 139 -24.12 -5.18 0.90
CA ASN A 139 -25.07 -5.05 -0.22
C ASN A 139 -24.49 -5.35 -1.62
N ILE A 140 -23.28 -5.88 -1.74
CA ILE A 140 -22.73 -6.25 -3.06
C ILE A 140 -23.34 -7.60 -3.46
N PRO A 141 -24.16 -7.67 -4.54
CA PRO A 141 -24.69 -8.94 -4.99
C PRO A 141 -23.53 -9.83 -5.42
N LEU A 142 -23.41 -11.02 -4.84
CA LEU A 142 -22.52 -12.09 -5.30
C LEU A 142 -22.82 -12.41 -6.77
N PHE A 143 -22.16 -11.70 -7.70
CA PHE A 143 -22.19 -12.05 -9.12
C PHE A 143 -21.34 -13.31 -9.27
N ARG A 144 -21.97 -14.48 -9.10
CA ARG A 144 -21.40 -15.76 -9.50
C ARG A 144 -21.97 -16.12 -10.87
N PRO A 145 -21.26 -15.85 -11.99
CA PRO A 145 -21.63 -16.43 -13.26
C PRO A 145 -21.64 -17.95 -13.10
N LYS A 146 -22.82 -18.56 -13.20
CA LYS A 146 -22.91 -20.02 -13.33
C LYS A 146 -22.29 -20.37 -14.67
N LEU A 147 -21.10 -20.97 -14.66
CA LEU A 147 -20.55 -21.61 -15.85
C LEU A 147 -21.55 -22.72 -16.29
N PRO A 148 -21.95 -22.77 -17.57
CA PRO A 148 -22.78 -23.88 -18.06
C PRO A 148 -21.96 -25.17 -17.95
N GLY A 149 -22.57 -26.18 -17.30
CA GLY A 149 -22.02 -27.54 -17.18
C GLY A 149 -22.22 -28.38 -18.42
#